data_AF-A0A800MY51-F1
#
_entry.id   AF-A0A800MY51-F1
#
_cell.length_a   1.000
_cell.length_b   1.000
_cell.length_c   1.000
_cell.angle_alpha   90.00
_cell.angle_beta   90.00
_cell.angle_gamma   90.00
#
_symmetry.space_group_name_H-M   'P 1'
#
loop_
_entity.id
_entity.type
_entity.pdbx_description
1 polymer ?
#
loop_
_entity_poly.entity_id
_entity_poly.type
_entity_poly.pdbx_seq_one_letter_code
_entity_poly.pdbx_strand_id
1 'polypeptide(L)' 'METKNTIELARRIIELDLLRDQLWESLTAAAGDHAYEILRNEQNS' A
#
# COMPACT_ATOMS: atom_id res chain seq x y z
N MET A 1 22.63 16.69 -4.54
CA MET A 1 21.63 16.97 -5.59
C MET A 1 21.01 15.63 -5.91
N GLU A 2 19.79 15.37 -5.43
CA GLU A 2 19.04 14.14 -5.71
C GLU A 2 19.01 13.92 -7.23
N THR A 3 19.33 12.72 -7.69
CA THR A 3 19.30 12.42 -9.13
C THR A 3 17.85 12.38 -9.59
N LYS A 4 17.57 12.67 -10.87
CA LYS A 4 16.19 12.60 -11.40
C LYS A 4 15.51 11.26 -11.09
N ASN A 5 16.29 10.19 -11.03
CA ASN A 5 15.84 8.84 -10.69
C ASN A 5 15.38 8.72 -9.22
N THR A 6 16.07 9.34 -8.25
CA THR A 6 15.65 9.26 -6.84
C THR A 6 14.36 10.04 -6.57
N ILE A 7 14.17 11.18 -7.24
CA ILE A 7 12.91 11.94 -7.17
C ILE A 7 11.75 11.18 -7.82
N GLU A 8 11.99 10.52 -8.94
CA GLU A 8 10.99 9.70 -9.62
C GLU A 8 10.56 8.50 -8.76
N LEU A 9 11.52 7.81 -8.14
CA LEU A 9 11.23 6.75 -7.17
C LEU A 9 10.43 7.26 -5.98
N ALA A 10 10.78 8.43 -5.43
CA ALA A 10 10.04 9.03 -4.33
C ALA A 10 8.57 9.34 -4.71
N ARG A 11 8.33 9.88 -5.91
CA ARG A 11 6.96 10.10 -6.42
C ARG A 11 6.21 8.78 -6.58
N ARG A 12 6.87 7.76 -7.10
CA ARG A 12 6.25 6.45 -7.28
C ARG A 12 5.85 5.79 -5.95
N ILE A 13 6.67 5.96 -4.92
CA ILE A 13 6.36 5.49 -3.56
C ILE A 13 5.09 6.21 -3.04
N ILE A 14 5.02 7.53 -3.19
CA ILE A 14 3.82 8.30 -2.77
C ILE A 14 2.56 7.82 -3.50
N GLU A 15 2.63 7.57 -4.80
CA GLU A 15 1.49 7.04 -5.56
C GLU A 15 1.05 5.65 -5.07
N LEU A 16 2.01 4.79 -4.73
CA LEU A 16 1.75 3.45 -4.20
C LEU A 16 1.16 3.51 -2.79
N ASP A 17 1.61 4.43 -1.94
CA ASP A 17 1.04 4.64 -0.61
C ASP A 17 -0.42 5.07 -0.69
N LEU A 18 -0.74 6.02 -1.58
CA LEU A 18 -2.13 6.46 -1.81
C LEU A 18 -3.02 5.31 -2.31
N LEU A 19 -2.51 4.49 -3.24
CA LEU A 19 -3.23 3.33 -3.73
C LEU A 19 -3.41 2.27 -2.64
N ARG A 20 -2.39 2.04 -1.81
CA ARG A 20 -2.46 1.10 -0.69
C ARG A 20 -3.57 1.50 0.27
N ASP A 21 -3.67 2.78 0.61
CA ASP A 21 -4.69 3.27 1.55
C ASP A 21 -6.11 3.06 1.00
N GLN A 22 -6.34 3.32 -0.29
CA GLN A 22 -7.63 3.04 -0.96
C GLN A 22 -7.99 1.55 -0.96
N LEU A 23 -7.01 0.69 -1.26
CA LEU A 23 -7.21 -0.77 -1.24
C LEU A 23 -7.43 -1.28 0.19
N TRP A 24 -6.77 -0.69 1.17
CA TRP A 24 -6.96 -1.01 2.58
C TRP A 24 -8.36 -0.66 3.07
N GLU A 25 -8.87 0.52 2.72
CA GLU A 25 -10.27 0.88 3.00
C GLU A 25 -11.25 -0.10 2.34
N SER A 26 -11.00 -0.49 1.10
CA SER A 26 -11.83 -1.48 0.40
C SER A 26 -11.77 -2.86 1.06
N LEU A 27 -10.58 -3.30 1.48
CA LEU A 27 -10.37 -4.58 2.15
C LEU A 27 -11.05 -4.60 3.53
N THR A 28 -10.91 -3.53 4.31
CA THR A 28 -11.56 -3.39 5.63
C THR A 28 -13.07 -3.30 5.50
N ALA A 29 -13.60 -2.62 4.48
CA ALA A 29 -15.03 -2.62 4.21
C ALA A 29 -15.57 -4.01 3.83
N ALA A 30 -14.78 -4.82 3.12
CA ALA A 30 -15.19 -6.16 2.69
C ALA A 30 -15.03 -7.24 3.78
N ALA A 31 -13.93 -7.20 4.55
CA ALA A 31 -13.55 -8.25 5.48
C ALA A 31 -13.71 -7.88 6.96
N GLY A 32 -14.04 -6.62 7.28
CA GLY A 32 -14.18 -6.13 8.65
C GLY A 32 -12.93 -6.41 9.49
N ASP A 33 -13.13 -6.99 10.67
CA ASP A 33 -12.07 -7.28 11.64
C ASP A 33 -11.02 -8.28 11.12
N HIS A 34 -11.35 -9.09 10.11
CA HIS A 34 -10.42 -10.07 9.53
C HIS A 34 -9.48 -9.48 8.47
N ALA A 35 -9.70 -8.23 8.03
CA ALA A 35 -8.90 -7.60 6.99
C ALA A 35 -7.40 -7.59 7.29
N TYR A 36 -7.04 -7.37 8.56
CA TYR A 36 -5.65 -7.37 9.01
C TYR A 36 -5.00 -8.75 8.88
N GLU A 37 -5.69 -9.80 9.36
CA GLU A 37 -5.17 -11.17 9.30
C GLU A 37 -4.99 -11.64 7.86
N ILE A 38 -5.95 -11.33 6.98
CA ILE A 38 -5.87 -11.65 5.55
C ILE A 38 -4.65 -10.97 4.92
N LEU A 39 -4.51 -9.64 5.11
CA LEU A 39 -3.37 -8.91 4.56
C LEU A 39 -2.04 -9.45 5.09
N ARG A 40 -1.99 -9.80 6.39
CA ARG A 40 -0.79 -10.33 7.01
C ARG A 40 -0.42 -11.71 6.46
N ASN A 41 -1.40 -12.56 6.17
CA ASN A 41 -1.15 -13.87 5.58
C ASN A 41 -0.57 -13.73 4.17
N GLU A 42 -1.17 -12.89 3.33
CA GLU A 42 -0.68 -12.64 1.96
C GLU A 42 0.71 -12.00 1.94
N GLN A 43 1.04 -11.10 2.87
CA GLN A 43 2.36 -10.47 2.97
C GLN A 43 3.49 -11.43 3.38
N ASN A 44 3.16 -12.54 4.04
CA ASN A 44 4.14 -13.53 4.50
C ASN A 44 4.15 -14.80 3.63
N SER A 45 3.34 -14.85 2.57
CA SER A 45 3.37 -15.91 1.55
C SER A 45 4.48 -15.68 0.52
#